data_AF-A0A4P5T7S8-F1
#
_entry.id   AF-A0A4P5T7S8-F1
#
_cell.length_a   1.000
_cell.length_b   1.000
_cell.length_c   1.000
_cell.angle_alpha   90.00
_cell.angle_beta   90.00
_cell.angle_gamma   90.00
#
_symmetry.space_group_name_H-M   'P 1'
#
loop_
_entity.id
_entity.type
_entity.pdbx_description
1 polymer ?
#
loop_
_entity_poly.entity_id
_entity_poly.type
_entity_poly.pdbx_seq_one_letter_code
_entity_poly.pdbx_strand_id
1 'polypeptide(L)'
;MSLKEATFSEFIQFFPVMQLPIVLAEENIKIFSQDNIPLPDAIIQQFIYPLEENEPDEFTEFMACFRIGETEAFEALVYWKAALLNYHYIIATFTKKGVLIDKRTLSGTSVIQETILQSIAVIDEDWRIRILSGISHIDETYEPGSSTTLLLELLPEGRIVEIEDELIPD
;
A
#
# COMPACT_ATOMS: atom_id res chain seq x y z
N MET A 1 -21.09 -24.56 11.41
CA MET A 1 -20.39 -23.71 12.40
C MET A 1 -20.42 -22.30 11.85
N SER A 2 -21.00 -21.34 12.55
CA SER A 2 -20.84 -19.93 12.18
C SER A 2 -19.39 -19.56 12.46
N LEU A 3 -18.64 -19.15 11.45
CA LEU A 3 -17.37 -18.47 11.68
C LEU A 3 -17.70 -17.24 12.55
N LYS A 4 -16.93 -17.03 13.61
CA LYS A 4 -17.03 -15.81 14.41
C LYS A 4 -16.44 -14.70 13.54
N GLU A 5 -17.23 -13.70 13.19
CA GLU A 5 -16.73 -12.52 12.47
C GLU A 5 -15.61 -11.88 13.30
N ALA A 6 -14.49 -11.59 12.65
CA ALA A 6 -13.41 -10.86 13.28
C ALA A 6 -13.81 -9.39 13.45
N THR A 7 -13.38 -8.79 14.53
CA THR A 7 -13.59 -7.36 14.78
C THR A 7 -12.53 -6.54 14.06
N PHE A 8 -12.86 -5.29 13.71
CA PHE A 8 -11.88 -4.38 13.13
C PHE A 8 -10.67 -4.15 14.06
N SER A 9 -10.91 -4.14 15.38
CA SER A 9 -9.84 -4.05 16.38
C SER A 9 -8.88 -5.25 16.37
N GLU A 10 -9.36 -6.45 16.02
CA GLU A 10 -8.50 -7.62 15.83
C GLU A 10 -7.71 -7.50 14.52
N PHE A 11 -8.31 -6.94 13.46
CA PHE A 11 -7.62 -6.70 12.19
C PHE A 11 -6.45 -5.70 12.32
N ILE A 12 -6.65 -4.56 12.99
CA ILE A 12 -5.59 -3.55 13.13
C ILE A 12 -4.38 -4.02 13.94
N GLN A 13 -4.54 -5.06 14.79
CA GLN A 13 -3.44 -5.59 15.60
C GLN A 13 -2.36 -6.30 14.78
N PHE A 14 -2.67 -6.72 13.56
CA PHE A 14 -1.68 -7.27 12.63
C PHE A 14 -0.76 -6.19 12.03
N PHE A 15 -1.08 -4.91 12.21
CA PHE A 15 -0.32 -3.79 11.65
C PHE A 15 0.47 -3.09 12.75
N PRO A 16 1.80 -3.31 12.84
CA PRO A 16 2.62 -2.55 13.77
C PRO A 16 2.56 -1.05 13.44
N VAL A 17 2.57 -0.20 14.45
CA VAL A 17 2.64 1.26 14.24
C VAL A 17 4.06 1.59 13.76
N MET A 18 4.15 2.31 12.65
CA MET A 18 5.43 2.78 12.13
C MET A 18 5.49 4.32 12.16
N GLN A 19 6.65 4.82 12.58
CA GLN A 19 6.96 6.25 12.55
C GLN A 19 7.45 6.63 11.16
N LEU A 20 7.05 7.81 10.70
CA LEU A 20 7.47 8.39 9.43
C LEU A 20 8.83 9.11 9.62
N PRO A 21 9.65 9.25 8.57
CA PRO A 21 9.37 8.92 7.17
C PRO A 21 9.62 7.44 6.85
N ILE A 22 9.02 6.95 5.77
CA ILE A 22 9.22 5.56 5.30
C ILE A 22 9.38 5.50 3.78
N VAL A 23 10.24 4.58 3.33
CA VAL A 23 10.43 4.26 1.91
C VAL A 23 9.85 2.87 1.61
N LEU A 24 8.97 2.81 0.63
CA LEU A 24 8.34 1.61 0.12
C LEU A 24 8.92 1.30 -1.25
N ALA A 25 9.87 0.37 -1.26
CA ALA A 25 10.45 -0.23 -2.46
C ALA A 25 10.23 -1.76 -2.38
N GLU A 26 10.22 -2.45 -3.52
CA GLU A 26 9.95 -3.89 -3.58
C GLU A 26 10.91 -4.68 -2.68
N GLU A 27 12.20 -4.32 -2.68
CA GLU A 27 13.23 -4.96 -1.87
C GLU A 27 12.99 -4.86 -0.35
N ASN A 28 12.21 -3.87 0.08
CA ASN A 28 11.90 -3.63 1.49
C ASN A 28 10.87 -4.63 2.03
N ILE A 29 10.27 -5.48 1.18
CA ILE A 29 9.28 -6.46 1.63
C ILE A 29 9.85 -7.40 2.69
N LYS A 30 11.14 -7.70 2.60
CA LYS A 30 11.86 -8.55 3.56
C LYS A 30 11.89 -7.97 4.97
N ILE A 31 11.83 -6.64 5.10
CA ILE A 31 11.78 -5.95 6.39
C ILE A 31 10.44 -6.24 7.06
N PHE A 32 9.35 -6.24 6.29
CA PHE A 32 8.02 -6.52 6.82
C PHE A 32 7.77 -8.03 7.00
N SER A 33 8.33 -8.88 6.14
CA SER A 33 8.08 -10.33 6.17
C SER A 33 8.81 -11.09 7.28
N GLN A 34 9.87 -10.52 7.87
CA GLN A 34 10.65 -11.21 8.91
C GLN A 34 9.93 -11.25 10.27
N ASP A 35 9.12 -10.23 10.57
CA ASP A 35 8.48 -10.07 11.88
C ASP A 35 6.94 -10.12 11.83
N ASN A 36 6.30 -10.04 10.65
CA ASN A 36 4.85 -10.00 10.56
C ASN A 36 4.20 -11.39 10.60
N ILE A 37 3.15 -11.50 11.42
CA ILE A 37 2.27 -12.67 11.51
C ILE A 37 1.47 -12.73 10.21
N PRO A 38 1.47 -13.88 9.48
CA PRO A 38 0.60 -14.05 8.32
C PRO A 38 -0.85 -13.74 8.68
N LEU A 39 -1.51 -12.95 7.83
CA LEU A 39 -2.92 -12.63 8.04
C LEU A 39 -3.75 -13.90 7.94
N PRO A 40 -4.61 -14.23 8.92
CA PRO A 40 -5.51 -15.35 8.80
C PRO A 40 -6.48 -15.17 7.63
N ASP A 41 -6.78 -16.22 6.88
CA ASP A 41 -7.69 -16.15 5.72
C ASP A 41 -9.03 -15.49 6.03
N ALA A 42 -9.60 -15.75 7.21
CA ALA A 42 -10.85 -15.12 7.63
C ALA A 42 -10.75 -13.59 7.75
N ILE A 43 -9.59 -13.08 8.18
CA ILE A 43 -9.32 -11.63 8.25
C ILE A 43 -9.18 -11.06 6.84
N ILE A 44 -8.45 -11.74 5.96
CA ILE A 44 -8.26 -11.32 4.58
C ILE A 44 -9.61 -11.26 3.85
N GLN A 45 -10.42 -12.32 3.95
CA GLN A 45 -11.74 -12.40 3.32
C GLN A 45 -12.70 -11.33 3.83
N GLN A 46 -12.64 -10.98 5.13
CA GLN A 46 -13.55 -10.02 5.73
C GLN A 46 -13.14 -8.57 5.47
N PHE A 47 -11.84 -8.25 5.49
CA PHE A 47 -11.36 -6.86 5.50
C PHE A 47 -10.57 -6.45 4.28
N ILE A 48 -9.93 -7.37 3.56
CA ILE A 48 -9.09 -7.06 2.39
C ILE A 48 -9.83 -7.36 1.09
N TYR A 49 -10.47 -8.52 0.95
CA TYR A 49 -11.19 -8.87 -0.29
C TYR A 49 -12.24 -7.83 -0.71
N PRO A 50 -13.03 -7.24 0.20
CA PRO A 50 -13.98 -6.18 -0.19
C PRO A 50 -13.33 -4.90 -0.70
N LEU A 51 -12.03 -4.72 -0.49
CA LEU A 51 -11.26 -3.58 -1.01
C LEU A 51 -10.81 -3.83 -2.45
N GLU A 52 -10.64 -5.08 -2.85
CA GLU A 52 -10.09 -5.44 -4.16
C GLU A 52 -11.15 -5.30 -5.26
N GLU A 53 -10.73 -4.84 -6.45
CA GLU A 53 -11.66 -4.65 -7.59
C GLU A 53 -12.20 -5.99 -8.11
N ASN A 54 -11.38 -7.03 -8.00
CA ASN A 54 -11.70 -8.39 -8.41
C ASN A 54 -11.41 -9.34 -7.26
N GLU A 55 -12.17 -10.44 -7.21
CA GLU A 55 -11.91 -11.52 -6.27
C GLU A 55 -10.49 -12.09 -6.52
N PRO A 56 -9.61 -12.10 -5.49
CA PRO A 56 -8.27 -12.64 -5.62
C PRO A 56 -8.28 -14.13 -5.97
N ASP A 57 -7.30 -14.56 -6.77
CA ASP A 57 -7.11 -15.98 -7.09
C ASP A 57 -6.30 -16.72 -6.02
N GLU A 58 -6.09 -18.01 -6.21
CA GLU A 58 -5.32 -18.87 -5.28
C GLU A 58 -3.83 -18.53 -5.20
N PHE A 59 -3.31 -17.70 -6.11
CA PHE A 59 -1.90 -17.27 -6.16
C PHE A 59 -1.71 -15.87 -5.56
N THR A 60 -2.79 -15.25 -5.07
CA THR A 60 -2.72 -13.92 -4.48
C THR A 60 -2.50 -14.00 -2.98
N GLU A 61 -1.37 -13.47 -2.53
CA GLU A 61 -1.01 -13.36 -1.12
C GLU A 61 -1.18 -11.93 -0.61
N PHE A 62 -1.62 -11.81 0.64
CA PHE A 62 -1.73 -10.55 1.34
C PHE A 62 -0.95 -10.59 2.65
N MET A 63 -0.20 -9.53 2.92
CA MET A 63 0.57 -9.41 4.15
C MET A 63 0.38 -8.01 4.75
N ALA A 64 0.02 -7.96 6.04
CA ALA A 64 0.04 -6.70 6.78
C ALA A 64 1.48 -6.17 6.81
N CYS A 65 1.68 -4.88 6.56
CA CYS A 65 3.00 -4.25 6.66
C CYS A 65 3.09 -3.41 7.92
N PHE A 66 2.33 -2.31 7.99
CA PHE A 66 2.31 -1.40 9.12
C PHE A 66 1.07 -0.50 9.06
N ARG A 67 0.83 0.25 10.13
CA ARG A 67 -0.11 1.37 10.14
C ARG A 67 0.61 2.67 10.45
N ILE A 68 0.16 3.76 9.84
CA ILE A 68 0.70 5.09 10.07
C ILE A 68 0.29 5.54 11.48
N GLY A 69 1.26 6.03 12.26
CA GLY A 69 1.01 6.62 13.57
C GLY A 69 0.30 7.97 13.50
N GLU A 70 -0.13 8.49 14.65
CA GLU A 70 -0.63 9.88 14.79
C GLU A 70 -1.93 10.20 14.00
N THR A 71 -2.62 9.18 13.47
CA THR A 71 -3.93 9.34 12.82
C THR A 71 -5.06 9.24 13.86
N GLU A 72 -5.42 10.36 14.51
CA GLU A 72 -6.43 10.34 15.59
C GLU A 72 -7.85 10.04 15.09
N ALA A 73 -8.22 10.51 13.90
CA ALA A 73 -9.60 10.42 13.37
C ALA A 73 -9.86 9.15 12.53
N PHE A 74 -8.82 8.49 12.02
CA PHE A 74 -8.90 7.36 11.10
C PHE A 74 -7.76 6.35 11.37
N GLU A 75 -7.79 5.19 10.75
CA GLU A 75 -6.66 4.24 10.71
C GLU A 75 -6.14 4.20 9.27
N ALA A 76 -4.84 4.44 9.06
CA ALA A 76 -4.18 4.24 7.76
C ALA A 76 -3.34 2.96 7.81
N LEU A 77 -3.77 1.95 7.06
CA LEU A 77 -3.16 0.63 7.04
C LEU A 77 -2.45 0.41 5.70
N VAL A 78 -1.19 -0.02 5.75
CA VAL A 78 -0.42 -0.42 4.57
C VAL A 78 -0.26 -1.92 4.57
N TYR A 79 -0.67 -2.55 3.47
CA TYR A 79 -0.50 -3.98 3.23
C TYR A 79 0.19 -4.24 1.90
N TRP A 80 0.84 -5.39 1.81
CA TRP A 80 1.43 -5.90 0.59
C TRP A 80 0.48 -6.88 -0.07
N LYS A 81 0.34 -6.76 -1.39
CA LYS A 81 -0.37 -7.68 -2.26
C LYS A 81 0.61 -8.28 -3.26
N ALA A 82 0.75 -9.60 -3.26
CA ALA A 82 1.52 -10.33 -4.25
C ALA A 82 0.56 -11.19 -5.08
N ALA A 83 0.33 -10.80 -6.33
CA ALA A 83 -0.36 -11.59 -7.33
C ALA A 83 0.62 -11.97 -8.45
N LEU A 84 0.19 -12.81 -9.39
CA LEU A 84 1.04 -13.22 -10.51
C LEU A 84 1.56 -11.99 -11.28
N LEU A 85 2.88 -11.80 -11.25
CA LEU A 85 3.61 -10.69 -11.88
C LEU A 85 3.17 -9.28 -11.44
N ASN A 86 2.48 -9.17 -10.31
CA ASN A 86 1.92 -7.92 -9.80
C ASN A 86 2.11 -7.84 -8.28
N TYR A 87 2.99 -6.96 -7.84
CA TYR A 87 3.50 -6.92 -6.47
C TYR A 87 3.42 -5.50 -5.94
N HIS A 88 2.55 -5.20 -4.98
CA HIS A 88 2.25 -3.82 -4.60
C HIS A 88 2.10 -3.59 -3.11
N TYR A 89 2.61 -2.45 -2.65
CA TYR A 89 2.16 -1.84 -1.40
C TYR A 89 0.89 -1.03 -1.66
N ILE A 90 -0.12 -1.25 -0.83
CA ILE A 90 -1.41 -0.58 -0.91
C ILE A 90 -1.67 0.07 0.45
N ILE A 91 -2.06 1.34 0.43
CA ILE A 91 -2.63 2.01 1.60
C ILE A 91 -4.15 2.00 1.52
N ALA A 92 -4.80 1.68 2.63
CA ALA A 92 -6.22 1.80 2.83
C ALA A 92 -6.50 2.54 4.13
N THR A 93 -7.40 3.52 4.08
CA THR A 93 -7.79 4.32 5.23
C THR A 93 -9.19 3.95 5.69
N PHE A 94 -9.41 3.91 6.99
CA PHE A 94 -10.67 3.51 7.59
C PHE A 94 -11.09 4.47 8.69
N THR A 95 -12.39 4.66 8.86
CA THR A 95 -12.90 5.23 10.11
C THR A 95 -12.49 4.34 11.28
N LYS A 96 -12.49 4.86 12.51
CA LYS A 96 -12.25 4.05 13.73
C LYS A 96 -13.23 2.89 13.92
N LYS A 97 -14.31 2.83 13.13
CA LYS A 97 -15.31 1.75 13.12
C LYS A 97 -15.06 0.70 12.04
N GLY A 98 -13.99 0.83 11.24
CA GLY A 98 -13.65 -0.12 10.17
C GLY A 98 -14.38 0.11 8.84
N VAL A 99 -15.02 1.27 8.66
CA VAL A 99 -15.58 1.66 7.35
C VAL A 99 -14.50 2.27 6.49
N LEU A 100 -14.30 1.76 5.27
CA LEU A 100 -13.34 2.28 4.28
C LEU A 100 -13.63 3.76 3.97
N ILE A 101 -12.57 4.57 3.94
CA ILE A 101 -12.58 5.97 3.54
C ILE A 101 -11.96 6.11 2.15
N ASP A 102 -10.74 5.60 1.97
CA ASP A 102 -10.00 5.68 0.71
C ASP A 102 -8.99 4.52 0.56
N LYS A 103 -8.49 4.30 -0.66
CA LYS A 103 -7.51 3.27 -0.98
C LYS A 103 -6.64 3.69 -2.17
N ARG A 104 -5.32 3.52 -2.07
CA ARG A 104 -4.36 3.77 -3.16
C ARG A 104 -3.25 2.74 -3.21
N THR A 105 -2.85 2.37 -4.41
CA THR A 105 -1.56 1.69 -4.65
C THR A 105 -0.44 2.71 -4.50
N LEU A 106 0.56 2.38 -3.70
CA LEU A 106 1.67 3.28 -3.40
C LEU A 106 2.91 2.97 -4.26
N SER A 107 3.32 1.71 -4.29
CA SER A 107 4.55 1.30 -4.97
C SER A 107 4.49 -0.17 -5.32
N GLY A 108 5.43 -0.63 -6.14
CA GLY A 108 5.46 -2.01 -6.57
C GLY A 108 5.88 -2.22 -8.01
N THR A 109 5.73 -3.46 -8.45
CA THR A 109 6.07 -3.93 -9.80
C THR A 109 4.83 -4.54 -10.46
N SER A 110 4.56 -4.12 -11.69
CA SER A 110 3.56 -4.71 -12.58
C SER A 110 4.22 -5.11 -13.89
N VAL A 111 4.04 -6.36 -14.33
CA VAL A 111 4.42 -6.78 -15.68
C VAL A 111 3.18 -6.84 -16.56
N ILE A 112 3.16 -6.01 -17.61
CA ILE A 112 2.08 -5.96 -18.59
C ILE A 112 2.71 -6.24 -19.95
N GLN A 113 2.41 -7.41 -20.51
CA GLN A 113 3.02 -7.90 -21.76
C GLN A 113 4.55 -7.97 -21.64
N GLU A 114 5.28 -7.11 -22.35
CA GLU A 114 6.74 -7.03 -22.37
C GLU A 114 7.28 -5.80 -21.60
N THR A 115 6.39 -5.10 -20.90
CA THR A 115 6.70 -3.89 -20.13
C THR A 115 6.65 -4.18 -18.64
N ILE A 116 7.70 -3.76 -17.94
CA ILE A 116 7.78 -3.77 -16.48
C ILE A 116 7.59 -2.33 -16.01
N LEU A 117 6.55 -2.10 -15.22
CA LEU A 117 6.34 -0.85 -14.48
C LEU A 117 6.83 -1.06 -13.06
N GLN A 118 7.75 -0.21 -12.61
CA GLN A 118 8.26 -0.24 -11.23
C GLN A 118 8.03 1.11 -10.58
N SER A 119 7.72 1.10 -9.29
CA SER A 119 7.49 2.31 -8.53
C SER A 119 8.02 2.20 -7.10
N ILE A 120 8.49 3.33 -6.58
CA ILE A 120 8.93 3.52 -5.19
C ILE A 120 8.10 4.63 -4.60
N ALA A 121 7.62 4.47 -3.36
CA ALA A 121 6.92 5.51 -2.62
C ALA A 121 7.73 5.97 -1.41
N VAL A 122 7.69 7.27 -1.13
CA VAL A 122 8.19 7.86 0.11
C VAL A 122 7.03 8.55 0.79
N ILE A 123 6.74 8.19 2.04
CA ILE A 123 5.78 8.90 2.89
C ILE A 123 6.58 9.70 3.91
N ASP A 124 6.39 11.02 3.94
CA ASP A 124 7.06 11.92 4.89
C ASP A 124 6.22 12.19 6.14
N GLU A 125 6.82 12.88 7.10
CA GLU A 125 6.24 13.21 8.40
C GLU A 125 4.99 14.10 8.31
N ASP A 126 4.82 14.85 7.22
CA ASP A 126 3.65 15.69 6.94
C ASP A 126 2.54 14.93 6.19
N TRP A 127 2.66 13.61 6.09
CA TRP A 127 1.73 12.73 5.36
C TRP A 127 1.66 13.01 3.84
N ARG A 128 2.70 13.61 3.27
CA ARG A 128 2.86 13.66 1.81
C ARG A 128 3.50 12.38 1.32
N ILE A 129 3.02 11.93 0.17
CA ILE A 129 3.42 10.69 -0.46
C ILE A 129 3.96 11.03 -1.85
N ARG A 130 5.24 10.75 -2.08
CA ARG A 130 5.86 10.88 -3.40
C ARG A 130 6.05 9.49 -4.00
N ILE A 131 5.45 9.26 -5.17
CA ILE A 131 5.58 8.01 -5.92
C ILE A 131 6.41 8.30 -7.17
N LEU A 132 7.55 7.63 -7.27
CA LEU A 132 8.42 7.67 -8.45
C LEU A 132 8.21 6.38 -9.22
N SER A 133 7.77 6.47 -10.48
CA SER A 133 7.52 5.32 -11.34
C SER A 133 8.45 5.34 -12.54
N GLY A 134 8.97 4.18 -12.94
CA GLY A 134 9.76 3.99 -14.16
C GLY A 134 9.23 2.84 -14.99
N ILE A 135 9.52 2.88 -16.29
CA ILE A 135 9.11 1.86 -17.25
C ILE A 135 10.36 1.26 -17.92
N SER A 136 10.46 -0.07 -17.93
CA SER A 136 11.49 -0.82 -18.67
C SER A 136 10.87 -1.93 -19.51
N HIS A 137 11.57 -2.41 -20.54
CA HIS A 137 11.15 -3.56 -21.35
C HIS A 137 11.93 -4.81 -20.96
N ILE A 138 11.31 -5.99 -21.03
CA ILE A 138 11.90 -7.28 -20.59
C ILE A 138 13.21 -7.60 -21.33
N ASP A 139 13.35 -7.14 -22.58
CA ASP A 139 14.51 -7.42 -23.44
C ASP A 139 15.52 -6.26 -23.57
N GLU A 140 15.31 -5.13 -22.88
CA GLU A 140 16.19 -3.96 -22.96
C GLU A 140 16.77 -3.56 -21.61
N THR A 141 18.01 -3.07 -21.62
CA THR A 141 18.66 -2.49 -20.44
C THR A 141 17.86 -1.26 -20.00
N TYR A 142 17.56 -1.14 -18.69
CA TYR A 142 16.85 0.00 -18.08
C TYR A 142 17.15 1.35 -18.79
N GLU A 143 16.13 1.97 -19.38
CA GLU A 143 16.22 3.31 -19.97
C GLU A 143 15.82 4.37 -18.94
N PRO A 144 16.76 5.20 -18.42
CA PRO A 144 16.49 6.19 -17.37
C PRO A 144 15.58 7.36 -17.77
N GLY A 145 14.93 7.31 -18.95
CA GLY A 145 14.27 8.44 -19.59
C GLY A 145 12.75 8.57 -19.39
N SER A 146 12.10 7.63 -18.71
CA SER A 146 10.61 7.57 -18.61
C SER A 146 10.06 7.68 -17.19
N SER A 147 10.81 8.29 -16.26
CA SER A 147 10.34 8.38 -14.87
C SER A 147 9.25 9.44 -14.69
N THR A 148 8.11 9.05 -14.11
CA THR A 148 7.01 9.95 -13.73
C THR A 148 6.96 10.08 -12.21
N THR A 149 6.66 11.29 -11.72
CA THR A 149 6.40 11.54 -10.30
C THR A 149 4.92 11.81 -10.09
N LEU A 150 4.33 11.16 -9.08
CA LEU A 150 2.98 11.43 -8.57
C LEU A 150 3.10 11.88 -7.12
N LEU A 151 2.40 12.96 -6.76
CA LEU A 151 2.36 13.48 -5.40
C LEU A 151 0.95 13.31 -4.84
N LEU A 152 0.86 12.70 -3.66
CA LEU A 152 -0.38 12.56 -2.92
C LEU A 152 -0.23 13.17 -1.53
N GLU A 153 -1.36 13.50 -0.91
CA GLU A 153 -1.45 13.90 0.48
C GLU A 153 -2.54 13.09 1.17
N LEU A 154 -2.22 12.54 2.35
CA LEU A 154 -3.19 11.92 3.24
C LEU A 154 -3.75 12.98 4.18
N LEU A 155 -5.02 13.34 4.00
CA LEU A 155 -5.68 14.40 4.74
C LEU A 155 -6.11 13.96 6.16
N PRO A 156 -6.35 14.90 7.10
CA PRO A 156 -6.74 14.59 8.48
C PRO A 156 -8.04 13.77 8.63
N GLU A 157 -8.92 13.79 7.63
CA GLU A 157 -10.12 12.96 7.57
C GLU A 157 -9.89 11.56 6.96
N GLY A 158 -8.67 11.25 6.54
CA GLY A 158 -8.27 9.97 5.95
C GLY A 158 -8.45 9.86 4.43
N ARG A 159 -8.82 10.94 3.73
CA ARG A 159 -8.85 10.95 2.24
C ARG A 159 -7.43 11.06 1.68
N ILE A 160 -7.20 10.45 0.52
CA ILE A 160 -5.93 10.52 -0.20
C ILE A 160 -6.16 11.27 -1.51
N VAL A 161 -5.59 12.47 -1.61
CA VAL A 161 -5.76 13.35 -2.76
C VAL A 161 -4.45 13.50 -3.52
N GLU A 162 -4.54 13.62 -4.84
CA GLU A 162 -3.40 14.03 -5.66
C GLU A 162 -3.20 15.53 -5.52
N ILE A 163 -1.95 15.95 -5.39
CA ILE A 163 -1.55 17.35 -5.26
C ILE A 163 -0.57 17.70 -6.39
N GLU A 164 -0.59 18.95 -6.83
CA GLU A 164 0.40 19.46 -7.77
C GLU A 164 1.70 19.78 -7.02
N ASP A 165 2.84 19.65 -7.71
CA ASP A 165 4.12 20.06 -7.17
C ASP A 165 4.10 21.59 -7.01
N GLU A 166 3.91 22.08 -5.78
CA GLU A 166 4.14 23.50 -5.50
C GLU A 166 5.61 23.76 -5.77
N LEU A 167 5.91 24.43 -6.89
CA LEU A 167 7.23 24.99 -7.19
C LEU A 167 7.74 25.73 -5.95
N ILE A 168 8.58 25.08 -5.14
CA ILE A 168 9.36 25.76 -4.12
C ILE A 168 10.27 26.70 -4.92
N PRO A 169 10.10 28.03 -4.83
CA PRO A 169 11.03 28.94 -5.46
C PRO A 169 12.39 28.73 -4.79
N ASP A 170 13.43 28.57 -5.60
CA ASP A 170 14.84 28.45 -5.17
C ASP A 170 15.23 29.43 -4.04
#